data_AF-A0AA97DKA2-F1
#
_entry.id   AF-A0AA97DKA2-F1
#
_cell.length_a   1.000
_cell.length_b   1.000
_cell.length_c   1.000
_cell.angle_alpha   90.00
_cell.angle_beta   90.00
_cell.angle_gamma   90.00
#
_symmetry.space_group_name_H-M   'P 1'
#
loop_
_entity.id
_entity.type
_entity.pdbx_description
1 polymer ?
#
loop_
_entity_poly.entity_id
_entity_poly.type
_entity_poly.pdbx_seq_one_letter_code
_entity_poly.pdbx_strand_id
1 'polypeptide(L)' 'MKYQEQQAESTPAEQNPSPFYRKRSPVSYDRGVQIAAARLRLVCDRRLGKETPGWIRQLAAQKLAGEY' A
#
# COMPACT_ATOMS: atom_id res chain seq x y z
N MET A 1 -22.04 30.90 -43.08
CA MET A 1 -20.90 30.33 -42.34
C MET A 1 -21.30 30.26 -40.88
N LYS A 2 -21.70 29.08 -40.38
CA LYS A 2 -22.16 28.88 -39.00
C LYS A 2 -20.92 28.74 -38.11
N TYR A 3 -20.75 29.66 -37.16
CA TYR A 3 -19.73 29.52 -36.12
C TYR A 3 -20.27 28.59 -35.05
N GLN A 4 -19.67 27.40 -34.97
CA GLN A 4 -20.06 26.34 -34.08
C GLN A 4 -19.55 26.64 -32.67
N GLU A 5 -20.45 26.45 -31.71
CA GLU A 5 -20.32 26.77 -30.29
C GLU A 5 -19.02 26.27 -29.65
N GLN A 6 -18.54 27.17 -28.79
CA GLN A 6 -17.43 27.02 -27.88
C GLN A 6 -17.72 25.86 -26.91
N GLN A 7 -16.94 24.78 -26.99
CA GLN A 7 -16.87 23.80 -25.90
C GLN A 7 -15.90 24.33 -24.85
N ALA A 8 -16.44 25.11 -23.92
CA ALA A 8 -15.84 25.32 -22.62
C ALA A 8 -16.24 24.16 -21.72
N GLU A 9 -15.38 23.14 -21.62
CA GLU A 9 -15.44 22.21 -20.49
C GLU A 9 -14.03 21.92 -19.99
N SER A 10 -13.51 22.88 -19.25
CA SER A 10 -12.37 22.68 -18.36
C SER A 10 -12.85 21.96 -17.09
N THR A 11 -12.43 20.72 -16.89
CA THR A 11 -12.01 20.29 -15.54
C THR A 11 -10.70 19.51 -15.58
N PRO A 12 -9.77 19.76 -14.65
CA PRO A 12 -8.35 19.48 -14.79
C PRO A 12 -7.86 18.53 -13.68
N ALA A 13 -7.53 17.27 -13.98
CA ALA A 13 -6.94 16.42 -12.93
C ALA A 13 -6.05 15.26 -13.41
N GLU A 14 -5.80 15.08 -14.71
CA GLU A 14 -5.04 13.92 -15.19
C GLU A 14 -3.58 14.22 -15.56
N GLN A 15 -2.99 15.24 -14.93
CA GLN A 15 -1.58 15.59 -15.12
C GLN A 15 -0.93 15.95 -13.78
N ASN A 16 -0.86 14.97 -12.89
CA ASN A 16 0.17 15.00 -11.86
C ASN A 16 1.02 13.73 -11.99
N PRO A 17 2.02 13.69 -12.88
CA PRO A 17 3.09 12.73 -12.76
C PRO A 17 3.98 13.18 -11.61
N SER A 18 3.45 13.11 -10.38
CA SER A 18 4.28 13.28 -9.20
C SER A 18 5.43 12.28 -9.36
N PRO A 19 6.70 12.73 -9.35
CA PRO A 19 7.85 11.86 -9.56
C PRO A 19 7.96 10.78 -8.47
N PHE A 20 7.13 10.89 -7.44
CA PHE A 20 6.98 9.93 -6.34
C PHE A 20 6.04 8.77 -6.65
N TYR A 21 5.23 8.82 -7.72
CA TYR A 21 4.67 7.61 -8.33
C TYR A 21 5.75 6.94 -9.18
N ARG A 22 6.87 6.57 -8.53
CA ARG A 22 7.65 5.45 -9.04
C ARG A 22 6.63 4.34 -9.22
N LYS A 23 6.40 3.93 -10.47
CA LYS A 23 5.77 2.64 -10.77
C LYS A 23 6.49 1.67 -9.86
N ARG A 24 5.84 1.26 -8.76
CA ARG A 24 6.41 0.27 -7.86
C ARG A 24 6.54 -0.94 -8.77
N SER A 25 7.74 -1.17 -9.29
CA SER A 25 8.15 -2.53 -9.63
C SER A 25 7.63 -3.36 -8.47
N PRO A 26 6.83 -4.42 -8.71
CA PRO A 26 6.35 -5.26 -7.63
C PRO A 26 7.60 -5.79 -6.95
N VAL A 27 8.05 -5.04 -5.93
CA VAL A 27 9.23 -5.34 -5.13
C VAL A 27 8.92 -6.73 -4.68
N SER A 28 9.70 -7.70 -5.19
CA SER A 28 9.59 -9.11 -4.89
C SER A 28 9.15 -9.21 -3.44
N TYR A 29 7.93 -9.69 -3.20
CA TYR A 29 7.32 -9.65 -1.88
C TYR A 29 8.22 -10.43 -0.93
N ASP A 30 9.10 -9.73 -0.22
CA ASP A 30 10.02 -10.35 0.71
C ASP A 30 9.18 -10.84 1.88
N ARG A 31 9.03 -12.17 1.93
CA ARG A 31 8.18 -12.81 2.93
C ARG A 31 8.71 -12.55 4.33
N GLY A 32 10.02 -12.43 4.51
CA GLY A 32 10.62 -12.08 5.79
C GLY A 32 10.21 -10.68 6.24
N VAL A 33 10.25 -9.70 5.33
CA VAL A 33 9.79 -8.32 5.59
C VAL A 33 8.30 -8.30 5.96
N GLN A 34 7.47 -9.08 5.27
CA GLN A 34 6.04 -9.19 5.59
C GLN A 34 5.79 -9.74 7.01
N ILE A 35 6.51 -10.79 7.39
CA ILE A 35 6.43 -11.39 8.73
C ILE A 35 6.90 -10.39 9.80
N ALA A 36 8.02 -9.70 9.56
CA ALA A 36 8.54 -8.68 10.47
C ALA A 36 7.54 -7.53 10.65
N ALA A 37 6.94 -7.03 9.56
CA ALA A 37 5.90 -6.01 9.61
C ALA A 37 4.65 -6.48 10.36
N ALA A 38 4.24 -7.74 10.19
CA ALA A 38 3.12 -8.33 10.91
C ALA A 38 3.40 -8.42 12.43
N ARG A 39 4.61 -8.84 12.83
CA ARG A 39 5.05 -8.88 14.23
C ARG A 39 5.07 -7.49 14.86
N LEU A 40 5.58 -6.48 14.14
CA LEU A 40 5.54 -5.09 14.58
C LEU A 40 4.10 -4.61 14.82
N ARG A 41 3.19 -4.92 13.88
CA ARG A 41 1.79 -4.54 14.00
C ARG A 41 1.11 -5.14 15.23
N LEU A 42 1.41 -6.40 15.58
CA LEU A 42 0.88 -7.02 16.81
C LEU A 42 1.26 -6.21 18.06
N VAL A 43 2.51 -5.76 18.16
CA VAL A 43 2.99 -4.96 19.30
C VAL A 43 2.29 -3.60 19.33
N CYS A 44 2.15 -2.95 18.18
CA CYS A 44 1.47 -1.66 18.08
C CYS A 44 -0.01 -1.76 18.45
N ASP A 45 -0.74 -2.72 17.88
CA ASP A 45 -2.17 -2.92 18.15
C ASP A 45 -2.40 -3.21 19.64
N ARG A 46 -1.59 -4.07 20.26
CA ARG A 46 -1.64 -4.34 21.71
C ARG A 46 -1.42 -3.07 22.53
N ARG A 47 -0.43 -2.24 22.18
CA ARG A 47 -0.14 -0.98 22.88
C ARG A 47 -1.22 0.07 22.71
N LEU A 48 -1.91 0.06 21.57
CA LEU A 48 -3.02 0.95 21.26
C LEU A 48 -4.37 0.41 21.75
N GLY A 49 -4.42 -0.76 22.38
CA GLY A 49 -5.68 -1.41 22.81
C GLY A 49 -6.58 -1.82 21.64
N LYS A 50 -6.00 -2.01 20.44
CA LYS A 50 -6.71 -2.41 19.23
C LYS A 50 -6.63 -3.92 19.04
N GLU A 51 -7.68 -4.49 18.47
CA GLU A 51 -7.66 -5.89 18.06
C GLU A 51 -6.84 -6.05 16.76
N THR A 52 -5.87 -6.95 16.78
CA THR A 52 -5.15 -7.32 15.56
C THR A 52 -5.96 -8.34 14.74
N PRO A 53 -6.16 -8.09 13.42
CA PRO A 53 -6.83 -9.04 12.52
C PRO A 53 -6.20 -10.43 12.52
N GLY A 54 -7.02 -11.47 12.41
CA GLY A 54 -6.58 -12.87 12.46
C GLY A 54 -5.50 -13.22 11.44
N TRP A 55 -5.63 -12.72 10.20
CA TRP A 55 -4.64 -12.98 9.14
C TRP A 55 -3.26 -12.37 9.43
N ILE A 56 -3.19 -11.25 10.17
CA ILE A 56 -1.91 -10.67 10.64
C ILE A 56 -1.29 -11.57 11.71
N ARG A 57 -2.09 -12.10 12.63
CA ARG A 57 -1.61 -13.06 13.65
C ARG A 57 -1.03 -14.31 12.99
N GLN A 58 -1.74 -14.84 11.99
CA GLN A 58 -1.28 -15.99 11.20
C GLN A 58 0.02 -15.67 10.44
N LEU A 59 0.12 -14.48 9.85
CA LEU A 59 1.33 -14.04 9.14
C LEU A 59 2.53 -13.89 10.08
N ALA A 60 2.34 -13.29 11.25
CA ALA A 60 3.39 -13.09 12.24
C ALA A 60 3.91 -14.40 12.87
N ALA A 61 3.06 -15.43 12.92
CA ALA A 61 3.38 -16.76 13.43
C ALA A 61 4.22 -17.60 12.44
N GLN A 62 4.42 -17.14 11.21
CA GLN A 62 5.24 -17.85 10.24
C GLN A 62 6.74 -17.76 10.60
N LYS A 63 7.49 -18.79 10.20
CA LYS A 63 8.96 -18.79 10.29
C LYS A 63 9.56 -17.85 9.26
N LEU A 64 10.59 -17.12 9.66
CA LEU A 64 11.45 -16.39 8.73
C LEU A 64 12.22 -17.40 7.88
N ALA A 65 12.31 -17.15 6.57
CA ALA A 65 13.16 -17.94 5.70
C ALA A 65 14.62 -17.79 6.18
N GLY A 66 15.20 -18.86 6.74
CA GLY A 66 16.56 -18.86 7.27
C GLY A 66 16.69 -19.20 8.76
N GLU A 67 15.60 -19.37 9.51
CA GLU A 67 15.65 -19.94 10.87
C GLU A 67 15.64 -21.49 10.77
N TYR A 68 16.84 -22.10 10.88
CA TYR A 68 17.05 -23.55 11.02
C TYR A 68 16.96 -23.99 12.49
#